data_AF-A0A0A1TSH4-F1
#
_entry.id   AF-A0A0A1TSH4-F1
#
_cell.length_a   1.000
_cell.length_b   1.000
_cell.length_c   1.000
_cell.angle_alpha   90.00
_cell.angle_beta   90.00
_cell.angle_gamma   90.00
#
_symmetry.space_group_name_H-M   'P 1'
#
loop_
_entity.id
_entity.type
_entity.pdbx_description
1 polymer ?
#
loop_
_entity_poly.entity_id
_entity_poly.type
_entity_poly.pdbx_seq_one_letter_code
_entity_poly.pdbx_strand_id
1 'polypeptide(L)'
;MGSQTDNKEEFTILVTGFGPFREQYPVNPSWEIAKGLPEYLPTVSAKVPKSRFAVDLPPVRILVHPEAIHVGYDNVRSLTPKFWDGNEYMGHKIDAAIHIGMAGPELQYKIERRAHRTGYDKKDVDGLLLKDETEGKLDENWIWHGLPDELLSELDIEDIHMRWQGNSPVYSVAA
;
A
#
# COMPACT_ATOMS: atom_id res chain seq x y z
N MET A 1 -34.30 10.49 -25.88
CA MET A 1 -33.91 10.88 -24.51
C MET A 1 -32.72 10.02 -24.13
N GLY A 2 -31.50 10.54 -24.29
CA GLY A 2 -30.29 9.83 -23.88
C GLY A 2 -30.15 10.00 -22.38
N SER A 3 -30.11 8.89 -21.63
CA SER A 3 -29.73 8.94 -20.23
C SER A 3 -28.28 9.41 -20.18
N GLN A 4 -28.06 10.60 -19.60
CA GLN A 4 -26.75 10.92 -19.04
C GLN A 4 -26.52 9.89 -17.94
N THR A 5 -25.81 8.81 -18.26
CA THR A 5 -25.13 8.03 -17.23
C THR A 5 -24.14 8.99 -16.60
N ASP A 6 -24.32 9.30 -15.32
CA ASP A 6 -23.36 10.03 -14.50
C ASP A 6 -21.98 9.42 -14.73
N ASN A 7 -21.18 10.04 -15.60
CA ASN A 7 -19.86 9.57 -15.96
C ASN A 7 -18.91 9.98 -14.84
N LYS A 8 -19.09 9.38 -13.67
CA LYS A 8 -18.16 9.56 -12.55
C LYS A 8 -16.81 9.04 -13.00
N GLU A 9 -15.81 9.91 -12.99
CA GLU A 9 -14.43 9.50 -13.25
C GLU A 9 -14.06 8.37 -12.29
N GLU A 10 -13.48 7.31 -12.85
CA GLU A 10 -13.02 6.15 -12.10
C GLU A 10 -11.84 6.54 -11.21
N PHE A 11 -11.83 6.04 -9.97
CA PHE A 11 -10.72 6.22 -9.04
C PHE A 11 -9.82 4.98 -9.06
N THR A 12 -8.54 5.14 -9.39
CA THR A 12 -7.61 4.00 -9.54
C THR A 12 -6.64 3.92 -8.37
N ILE A 13 -6.61 2.75 -7.73
CA ILE A 13 -5.70 2.42 -6.64
C ILE A 13 -4.67 1.40 -7.13
N LEU A 14 -3.39 1.76 -7.09
CA LEU A 14 -2.29 0.81 -7.24
C LEU A 14 -2.13 -0.01 -5.96
N VAL A 15 -2.08 -1.34 -6.06
CA VAL A 15 -1.78 -2.22 -4.93
C VAL A 15 -0.54 -3.06 -5.22
N THR A 16 0.36 -3.11 -4.24
CA THR A 16 1.56 -3.95 -4.33
C THR A 16 1.67 -4.87 -3.12
N GLY A 17 2.34 -6.00 -3.31
CA GLY A 17 2.82 -6.86 -2.24
C GLY A 17 4.26 -7.27 -2.48
N PHE A 18 4.92 -7.79 -1.46
CA PHE A 18 6.31 -8.20 -1.53
C PHE A 18 6.45 -9.71 -1.75
N GLY A 19 7.55 -10.11 -2.40
CA GLY A 19 7.94 -11.50 -2.54
C GLY A 19 8.44 -12.13 -1.23
N PRO A 20 8.87 -13.39 -1.26
CA PRO A 20 9.40 -14.12 -0.10
C PRO A 20 10.50 -13.34 0.64
N PHE A 21 10.54 -13.48 1.98
CA PHE A 21 11.54 -12.83 2.82
C PHE A 21 12.04 -13.79 3.90
N ARG A 22 13.32 -14.18 3.83
CA ARG A 22 13.95 -15.25 4.65
C ARG A 22 13.40 -16.64 4.34
N GLU A 23 14.23 -17.65 4.59
CA GLU A 23 13.88 -19.05 4.33
C GLU A 23 12.60 -19.50 5.07
N GLN A 24 12.31 -18.92 6.24
CA GLN A 24 11.13 -19.27 7.02
C GLN A 24 9.81 -18.72 6.46
N TYR A 25 9.86 -17.79 5.51
CA TYR A 25 8.67 -17.21 4.87
C TYR A 25 8.75 -17.36 3.33
N PRO A 26 8.67 -18.60 2.82
CA PRO A 26 8.74 -18.89 1.38
C PRO A 26 7.53 -18.36 0.60
N VAL A 27 6.46 -18.01 1.30
CA VAL A 27 5.28 -17.32 0.78
C VAL A 27 5.08 -16.08 1.62
N ASN A 28 5.06 -14.91 0.98
CA ASN A 28 4.81 -13.65 1.66
C ASN A 28 3.31 -13.31 1.56
N PRO A 29 2.60 -13.20 2.70
CA PRO A 29 1.16 -12.98 2.71
C PRO A 29 0.76 -11.65 2.05
N SER A 30 1.65 -10.65 2.02
CA SER A 30 1.34 -9.37 1.37
C SER A 30 1.07 -9.52 -0.14
N TRP A 31 1.85 -10.35 -0.82
CA TRP A 31 1.64 -10.64 -2.24
C TRP A 31 0.40 -11.50 -2.48
N GLU A 32 0.18 -12.53 -1.67
CA GLU A 32 -1.00 -13.39 -1.82
C GLU A 32 -2.30 -12.61 -1.60
N ILE A 33 -2.31 -11.65 -0.66
CA ILE A 33 -3.42 -10.72 -0.48
C ILE A 33 -3.59 -9.85 -1.72
N ALA A 34 -2.53 -9.17 -2.17
CA ALA A 34 -2.59 -8.25 -3.31
C ALA A 34 -3.10 -8.97 -4.58
N LYS A 35 -2.52 -10.12 -4.92
CA LYS A 35 -2.89 -10.96 -6.07
C LYS A 35 -4.34 -11.46 -6.00
N GLY A 36 -4.87 -11.65 -4.80
CA GLY A 36 -6.24 -12.11 -4.57
C GLY A 36 -7.31 -11.02 -4.66
N LEU A 37 -6.93 -9.74 -4.83
CA LEU A 37 -7.88 -8.64 -4.91
C LEU A 37 -8.69 -8.68 -6.23
N PRO A 38 -9.98 -8.29 -6.19
CA PRO A 38 -10.76 -8.11 -7.41
C PRO A 38 -10.26 -6.90 -8.20
N GLU A 39 -10.53 -6.85 -9.51
CA GLU A 39 -10.19 -5.70 -10.37
C GLU A 39 -10.92 -4.41 -9.96
N TYR A 40 -12.08 -4.54 -9.31
CA TYR A 40 -12.86 -3.41 -8.81
C TYR A 40 -13.31 -3.66 -7.38
N LEU A 41 -13.38 -2.57 -6.59
CA LEU A 41 -13.98 -2.62 -5.28
C LEU A 41 -15.46 -3.05 -5.41
N PRO A 42 -15.90 -4.11 -4.71
CA PRO A 42 -17.30 -4.54 -4.77
C PRO A 42 -18.22 -3.41 -4.31
N THR A 43 -19.27 -3.15 -5.08
CA THR A 43 -20.28 -2.15 -4.70
C THR A 43 -20.90 -2.57 -3.37
N VAL A 44 -20.75 -1.75 -2.34
CA VAL A 44 -21.41 -1.98 -1.05
C VAL A 44 -22.91 -1.75 -1.25
N SER A 45 -23.67 -2.83 -1.50
CA SER A 45 -25.10 -2.73 -1.72
C SER A 45 -25.79 -2.06 -0.52
N ALA A 46 -26.60 -1.04 -0.79
CA ALA A 46 -27.44 -0.36 0.21
C ALA A 46 -28.40 -1.31 0.96
N LYS A 47 -28.53 -2.57 0.51
CA LYS A 47 -29.32 -3.62 1.17
C LYS A 47 -28.55 -4.39 2.25
N VAL A 48 -27.25 -4.12 2.47
CA VAL A 48 -26.50 -4.67 3.60
C VAL A 48 -26.83 -3.83 4.85
N PRO A 49 -27.55 -4.39 5.86
CA PRO A 49 -28.10 -3.61 6.99
C PRO A 49 -27.05 -2.98 7.93
N LYS A 50 -25.76 -3.20 7.68
CA LYS A 50 -24.64 -2.71 8.50
C LYS A 50 -23.82 -1.59 7.87
N SER A 51 -24.13 -1.17 6.64
CA SER A 51 -23.34 -0.13 5.97
C SER A 51 -23.70 1.28 6.47
N ARG A 52 -23.27 1.62 7.69
CA ARG A 52 -23.31 3.01 8.21
C ARG A 52 -22.38 3.94 7.42
N PHE A 53 -21.60 3.39 6.50
CA PHE A 53 -20.60 4.06 5.67
C PHE A 53 -20.90 3.91 4.17
N ALA A 54 -22.17 3.66 3.80
CA ALA A 54 -22.58 3.65 2.40
C ALA A 54 -22.42 5.07 1.83
N VAL A 55 -21.27 5.34 1.22
CA VAL A 55 -20.99 6.56 0.48
C VAL A 55 -21.18 6.25 -1.00
N ASP A 56 -21.77 7.20 -1.72
CA ASP A 56 -21.88 7.15 -3.18
C ASP A 56 -20.49 7.40 -3.82
N LEU A 57 -19.67 6.35 -3.84
CA LEU A 57 -18.31 6.37 -4.38
C LEU A 57 -18.31 6.26 -5.91
N PRO A 58 -17.33 6.87 -6.61
CA PRO A 58 -17.07 6.51 -8.00
C PRO A 58 -16.68 5.02 -8.10
N PRO A 59 -16.72 4.41 -9.30
CA PRO A 59 -16.09 3.12 -9.53
C PRO A 59 -14.63 3.18 -9.06
N VAL A 60 -14.22 2.21 -8.23
CA VAL A 60 -12.84 2.11 -7.73
C VAL A 60 -12.17 0.94 -8.42
N ARG A 61 -11.21 1.22 -9.31
CA ARG A 61 -10.34 0.22 -9.92
C ARG A 61 -9.19 -0.10 -8.99
N ILE A 62 -8.89 -1.38 -8.85
CA ILE A 62 -7.74 -1.89 -8.13
C ILE A 62 -6.76 -2.42 -9.18
N LEU A 63 -5.64 -1.74 -9.33
CA LEU A 63 -4.55 -2.12 -10.22
C LEU A 63 -3.48 -2.84 -9.39
N VAL A 64 -3.44 -4.17 -9.48
CA VAL A 64 -2.41 -4.97 -8.80
C VAL A 64 -1.13 -4.97 -9.64
N HIS A 65 0.00 -4.64 -9.03
CA HIS A 65 1.31 -4.77 -9.69
C HIS A 65 1.51 -6.23 -10.17
N PRO A 66 1.95 -6.51 -11.42
CA PRO A 66 1.86 -7.85 -12.01
C PRO A 66 2.66 -8.95 -11.30
N GLU A 67 3.67 -8.58 -10.52
CA GLU A 67 4.53 -9.49 -9.79
C GLU A 67 4.77 -9.02 -8.35
N ALA A 68 5.24 -9.94 -7.50
CA ALA A 68 5.62 -9.61 -6.15
C ALA A 68 6.88 -8.73 -6.19
N ILE A 69 6.88 -7.61 -5.48
CA ILE A 69 8.06 -6.74 -5.40
C ILE A 69 9.17 -7.48 -4.67
N HIS A 70 10.34 -7.57 -5.30
CA HIS A 70 11.54 -8.14 -4.68
C HIS A 70 11.95 -7.32 -3.45
N VAL A 71 12.24 -7.99 -2.34
CA VAL A 71 12.57 -7.39 -1.04
C VAL A 71 14.06 -7.02 -1.00
N GLY A 72 14.49 -6.21 -1.96
CA GLY A 72 15.85 -5.70 -2.11
C GLY A 72 15.84 -4.18 -2.20
N TYR A 73 16.76 -3.51 -1.51
CA TYR A 73 16.78 -2.03 -1.46
C TYR A 73 16.90 -1.41 -2.86
N ASP A 74 17.86 -1.89 -3.66
CA ASP A 74 18.10 -1.38 -5.01
C ASP A 74 16.88 -1.62 -5.94
N ASN A 75 16.16 -2.73 -5.76
CA ASN A 75 14.93 -3.02 -6.51
C ASN A 75 13.82 -2.02 -6.16
N VAL A 76 13.51 -1.84 -4.87
CA VAL A 76 12.46 -0.91 -4.43
C VAL A 76 12.80 0.52 -4.84
N ARG A 77 14.06 0.93 -4.70
CA ARG A 77 14.56 2.27 -5.07
C ARG A 77 14.34 2.60 -6.54
N SER A 78 14.52 1.60 -7.40
CA SER A 78 14.43 1.77 -8.85
C SER A 78 13.04 1.53 -9.42
N LEU A 79 12.17 0.80 -8.70
CA LEU A 79 10.83 0.44 -9.15
C LEU A 79 9.76 1.42 -8.67
N THR A 80 9.69 1.70 -7.36
CA THR A 80 8.57 2.44 -6.76
C THR A 80 8.35 3.83 -7.35
N PRO A 81 9.39 4.64 -7.64
CA PRO A 81 9.19 5.94 -8.29
C PRO A 81 8.51 5.84 -9.66
N LYS A 82 8.75 4.76 -10.42
CA LYS A 82 8.20 4.57 -11.77
C LYS A 82 6.69 4.39 -11.79
N PHE A 83 6.07 4.08 -10.66
CA PHE A 83 4.60 4.04 -10.55
C PHE A 83 3.97 5.43 -10.69
N TRP A 84 4.76 6.48 -10.45
CA TRP A 84 4.34 7.87 -10.50
C TRP A 84 4.92 8.63 -11.71
N ASP A 85 5.82 7.99 -12.47
CA ASP A 85 6.42 8.57 -13.66
C ASP A 85 5.37 8.64 -14.79
N GLY A 86 5.25 9.79 -15.45
CA GLY A 86 4.53 9.87 -16.74
C GLY A 86 3.00 9.88 -16.67
N ASN A 87 2.40 10.25 -15.55
CA ASN A 87 0.94 10.36 -15.30
C ASN A 87 0.14 9.04 -15.41
N GLU A 88 0.73 7.96 -15.92
CA GLU A 88 0.06 6.68 -16.12
C GLU A 88 0.96 5.49 -15.78
N TYR A 89 0.39 4.48 -15.13
CA TYR A 89 1.01 3.19 -14.89
C TYR A 89 0.08 2.08 -15.40
N MET A 90 0.60 1.18 -16.24
CA MET A 90 -0.18 0.15 -16.94
C MET A 90 -1.37 0.70 -17.75
N GLY A 91 -1.26 1.93 -18.27
CA GLY A 91 -2.31 2.60 -19.04
C GLY A 91 -3.40 3.28 -18.21
N HIS A 92 -3.17 3.46 -16.90
CA HIS A 92 -4.11 4.13 -16.01
C HIS A 92 -3.41 5.21 -15.19
N LYS A 93 -4.06 6.36 -15.02
CA LYS A 93 -3.66 7.34 -14.00
C LYS A 93 -3.81 6.72 -12.61
N ILE A 94 -2.81 6.87 -11.77
CA ILE A 94 -2.85 6.41 -10.38
C ILE A 94 -3.31 7.55 -9.47
N ASP A 95 -4.40 7.34 -8.73
CA ASP A 95 -4.92 8.33 -7.78
C ASP A 95 -4.46 8.07 -6.35
N ALA A 96 -4.19 6.80 -6.01
CA ALA A 96 -3.61 6.39 -4.74
C ALA A 96 -2.81 5.09 -4.87
N ALA A 97 -1.91 4.84 -3.93
CA ALA A 97 -1.21 3.56 -3.81
C ALA A 97 -1.36 2.97 -2.39
N ILE A 98 -1.50 1.65 -2.33
CA ILE A 98 -1.48 0.87 -1.09
C ILE A 98 -0.37 -0.19 -1.24
N HIS A 99 0.70 0.00 -0.47
CA HIS A 99 1.79 -0.97 -0.38
C HIS A 99 1.54 -1.90 0.80
N ILE A 100 1.29 -3.18 0.53
CA ILE A 100 1.08 -4.19 1.58
C ILE A 100 2.44 -4.80 1.93
N GLY A 101 2.75 -4.82 3.23
CA GLY A 101 3.96 -5.45 3.78
C GLY A 101 3.62 -6.46 4.87
N MET A 102 4.61 -7.26 5.26
CA MET A 102 4.51 -8.18 6.39
C MET A 102 5.32 -7.65 7.57
N ALA A 103 4.66 -7.41 8.70
CA ALA A 103 5.29 -7.00 9.94
C ALA A 103 5.47 -8.20 10.90
N GLY A 104 6.41 -9.10 10.59
CA GLY A 104 6.68 -10.27 11.42
C GLY A 104 5.46 -11.19 11.64
N PRO A 105 5.41 -11.97 12.73
CA PRO A 105 4.32 -12.91 13.02
C PRO A 105 3.11 -12.24 13.69
N GLU A 106 2.86 -10.96 13.45
CA GLU A 106 1.78 -10.24 14.12
C GLU A 106 0.39 -10.73 13.70
N LEU A 107 -0.52 -10.81 14.67
CA LEU A 107 -1.89 -11.29 14.47
C LEU A 107 -2.87 -10.18 14.07
N GLN A 108 -2.38 -8.96 13.93
CA GLN A 108 -3.19 -7.78 13.68
C GLN A 108 -2.66 -7.08 12.44
N TYR A 109 -3.59 -6.54 11.65
CA TYR A 109 -3.21 -5.61 10.60
C TYR A 109 -2.90 -4.24 11.20
N LYS A 110 -1.94 -3.56 10.57
CA LYS A 110 -1.55 -2.18 10.88
C LYS A 110 -1.71 -1.32 9.64
N ILE A 111 -2.01 -0.06 9.87
CA ILE A 111 -1.95 0.99 8.85
C ILE A 111 -0.85 1.96 9.24
N GLU A 112 0.15 2.10 8.38
CA GLU A 112 1.30 2.95 8.66
C GLU A 112 0.95 4.42 8.39
N ARG A 113 1.18 5.26 9.41
CA ARG A 113 0.93 6.71 9.33
C ARG A 113 2.13 7.48 8.77
N ARG A 114 3.34 6.93 8.92
CA ARG A 114 4.59 7.65 8.66
C ARG A 114 5.61 6.76 7.96
N ALA A 115 6.40 7.37 7.09
CA ALA A 115 7.58 6.76 6.49
C ALA A 115 8.82 7.55 6.90
N HIS A 116 9.83 6.86 7.41
CA HIS A 116 11.14 7.46 7.71
C HIS A 116 12.05 7.28 6.50
N ARG A 117 12.88 8.29 6.20
CA ARG A 117 13.93 8.17 5.16
C ARG A 117 15.24 7.56 5.67
N THR A 118 15.34 7.37 6.99
CA THR A 118 16.56 6.91 7.69
C THR A 118 16.28 5.75 8.64
N GLY A 119 17.34 5.08 9.10
CA GLY A 119 17.29 4.04 10.14
C GLY A 119 17.16 2.61 9.60
N TYR A 120 17.48 2.39 8.32
CA TYR A 120 17.41 1.07 7.69
C TYR A 120 18.74 0.30 7.85
N ASP A 121 18.92 -0.34 9.00
CA ASP A 121 20.16 -1.03 9.41
C ASP A 121 20.17 -2.55 9.16
N LYS A 122 19.09 -3.09 8.59
CA LYS A 122 18.93 -4.53 8.33
C LYS A 122 19.32 -4.87 6.90
N LYS A 123 19.88 -6.07 6.73
CA LYS A 123 20.12 -6.61 5.39
C LYS A 123 18.79 -7.00 4.73
N ASP A 124 18.72 -6.77 3.43
CA ASP A 124 17.66 -7.24 2.56
C ASP A 124 17.83 -8.73 2.21
N VAL A 125 16.98 -9.27 1.32
CA VAL A 125 17.05 -10.71 0.95
C VAL A 125 18.28 -11.07 0.13
N ASP A 126 18.95 -10.09 -0.46
CA ASP A 126 20.20 -10.26 -1.20
C ASP A 126 21.42 -10.12 -0.27
N GLY A 127 21.20 -9.89 1.03
CA GLY A 127 22.25 -9.73 2.02
C GLY A 127 22.91 -8.35 2.01
N LEU A 128 22.30 -7.36 1.37
CA LEU A 128 22.80 -6.00 1.22
C LEU A 128 22.15 -5.05 2.23
N LEU A 129 22.94 -4.09 2.73
CA LEU A 129 22.43 -2.97 3.51
C LEU A 129 21.98 -1.83 2.58
N LEU A 130 21.05 -1.01 3.06
CA LEU A 130 20.74 0.25 2.39
C LEU A 130 22.00 1.11 2.35
N LYS A 131 22.35 1.61 1.16
CA LYS A 131 23.57 2.41 0.93
C LYS A 131 23.34 3.90 1.10
N ASP A 132 22.07 4.31 1.27
CA ASP A 132 21.64 5.70 1.38
C ASP A 132 22.27 6.40 2.59
N GLU A 133 22.49 5.67 3.68
CA GLU A 133 23.00 6.20 4.94
C GLU A 133 24.41 5.67 5.21
N THR A 134 25.41 6.29 4.58
CA THR A 134 26.81 6.04 4.96
C THR A 134 27.22 7.07 6.01
N GLU A 135 27.79 6.60 7.13
CA GLU A 135 28.26 7.46 8.22
C GLU A 135 29.17 8.59 7.71
N GLY A 136 28.82 9.84 8.04
CA GLY A 136 29.55 11.04 7.61
C GLY A 136 29.23 11.60 6.22
N LYS A 137 28.22 11.07 5.51
CA LYS A 137 27.85 11.49 4.13
C LYS A 137 26.43 12.03 3.97
N LEU A 138 25.81 12.53 5.04
CA LEU A 138 24.54 13.25 4.97
C LEU A 138 24.78 14.72 4.56
N ASP A 139 25.49 14.90 3.44
CA ASP A 139 25.83 16.21 2.88
C ASP A 139 24.88 16.62 1.74
N GLU A 140 25.20 17.70 1.03
CA GLU A 140 24.39 18.24 -0.07
C GLU A 140 24.22 17.26 -1.25
N ASN A 141 25.09 16.26 -1.38
CA ASN A 141 25.02 15.21 -2.41
C ASN A 141 24.22 13.99 -1.96
N TRP A 142 23.76 13.97 -0.71
CA TRP A 142 22.89 12.90 -0.24
C TRP A 142 21.57 12.95 -1.01
N ILE A 143 21.14 11.80 -1.50
CA ILE A 143 19.94 11.66 -2.34
C ILE A 143 18.63 12.08 -1.64
N TRP A 144 18.64 12.19 -0.31
CA TRP A 144 17.51 12.72 0.45
C TRP A 144 17.74 14.16 0.95
N HIS A 145 18.83 14.82 0.57
CA HIS A 145 19.16 16.17 1.03
C HIS A 145 17.99 17.15 0.79
N GLY A 146 17.69 17.99 1.79
CA GLY A 146 16.59 18.96 1.73
C GLY A 146 15.17 18.37 1.87
N LEU A 147 15.01 17.05 1.97
CA LEU A 147 13.72 16.39 2.19
C LEU A 147 13.46 16.17 3.69
N PRO A 148 12.18 16.13 4.12
CA PRO A 148 11.82 15.92 5.52
C PRO A 148 12.24 14.53 6.02
N ASP A 149 12.50 14.42 7.33
CA ASP A 149 12.86 13.14 7.96
C ASP A 149 11.75 12.11 7.93
N GLU A 150 10.51 12.59 8.00
CA GLU A 150 9.30 11.80 7.96
C GLU A 150 8.37 12.32 6.86
N LEU A 151 7.75 11.38 6.14
CA LEU A 151 6.57 11.64 5.32
C LEU A 151 5.35 11.08 6.03
N LEU A 152 4.28 11.86 6.09
CA LEU A 152 2.98 11.40 6.60
C LEU A 152 2.15 10.84 5.45
N SER A 153 1.38 9.80 5.74
CA SER A 153 0.33 9.34 4.82
C SER A 153 -0.70 10.44 4.62
N GLU A 154 -1.13 10.64 3.38
CA GLU A 154 -2.22 11.57 3.03
C GLU A 154 -3.60 10.98 3.31
N LEU A 155 -3.68 9.68 3.61
CA LEU A 155 -4.91 9.01 3.97
C LEU A 155 -5.37 9.46 5.37
N ASP A 156 -6.68 9.59 5.56
CA ASP A 156 -7.29 9.82 6.87
C ASP A 156 -7.22 8.52 7.70
N ILE A 157 -6.09 8.34 8.38
CA ILE A 157 -5.78 7.13 9.13
C ILE A 157 -6.79 6.88 10.25
N GLU A 158 -7.23 7.96 10.91
CA GLU A 158 -8.20 7.91 12.00
C GLU A 158 -9.58 7.45 11.51
N ASP A 159 -10.10 7.99 10.40
CA ASP A 159 -11.35 7.53 9.79
C ASP A 159 -11.23 6.09 9.27
N ILE A 160 -10.14 5.75 8.58
CA ILE A 160 -9.90 4.39 8.09
C ILE A 160 -9.90 3.40 9.25
N HIS A 161 -9.17 3.69 10.32
CA HIS A 161 -9.10 2.81 11.49
C HIS A 161 -10.48 2.63 12.13
N MET A 162 -11.26 3.72 12.28
CA MET A 162 -12.63 3.65 12.79
C MET A 162 -13.53 2.76 11.93
N ARG A 163 -13.49 2.93 10.61
CA ARG A 163 -14.28 2.13 9.66
C ARG A 163 -13.82 0.68 9.64
N TRP A 164 -12.53 0.43 9.72
CA TRP A 164 -11.98 -0.92 9.77
C TRP A 164 -12.49 -1.66 11.00
N GLN A 165 -12.35 -1.07 12.19
CA GLN A 165 -12.89 -1.64 13.43
C GLN A 165 -14.39 -1.91 13.34
N GLY A 166 -15.16 -0.99 12.75
CA GLY A 166 -16.60 -1.15 12.57
C GLY A 166 -17.01 -2.27 11.60
N ASN A 167 -16.12 -2.65 10.67
CA ASN A 167 -16.35 -3.74 9.71
C ASN A 167 -15.67 -5.06 10.12
N SER A 168 -14.76 -5.04 11.09
CA SER A 168 -14.16 -6.24 11.65
C SER A 168 -15.20 -7.09 12.39
N PRO A 169 -15.11 -8.44 12.33
CA PRO A 169 -15.94 -9.30 13.17
C PRO A 169 -15.75 -8.99 14.65
N VAL A 170 -16.83 -9.04 15.43
CA VAL A 170 -16.73 -8.96 16.89
C VAL A 170 -16.09 -10.26 17.38
N TYR A 171 -14.90 -10.16 17.95
CA TYR A 171 -14.23 -11.31 18.54
C TYR A 171 -14.87 -11.60 19.91
N SER A 172 -15.80 -12.56 19.99
CA SER A 172 -16.27 -13.06 21.29
C SER A 172 -15.28 -14.09 21.80
N VAL A 173 -14.53 -13.76 22.85
CA VAL A 173 -13.77 -14.76 23.59
C VAL A 173 -14.79 -15.64 24.30
N ALA A 174 -14.91 -16.91 23.92
CA ALA A 174 -15.62 -17.89 24.73
C ALA A 174 -14.87 -17.99 26.06
N ALA A 175 -15.53 -17.60 27.15
CA ALA A 175 -15.04 -17.71 28.52
C ALA A 175 -14.95 -19.19 28.95
#